data_AF-A0A6N3GKM7-F1
#
_entry.id   AF-A0A6N3GKM7-F1
#
_cell.length_a   1.000
_cell.length_b   1.000
_cell.length_c   1.000
_cell.angle_alpha   90.00
_cell.angle_beta   90.00
_cell.angle_gamma   90.00
#
_symmetry.space_group_name_H-M   'P 1'
#
loop_
_entity.id
_entity.type
_entity.pdbx_description
1 polymer ?
#
loop_
_entity_poly.entity_id
_entity_poly.type
_entity_poly.pdbx_seq_one_letter_code
_entity_poly.pdbx_strand_id
1 'polypeptide(L)'
;MTEKRTVFISGTPYTVTISSEQEVLSAAYAAGGAIIGLWDKNRSGQSLAPADYVVECAEDADEEFLERVVRRRLHMPWIIAETERLVIREFTAEDAAHMIPEDAGPGDEIFHSREKLTAYIDSQYRFFEYGIWAVVEKESMTVIGKAGLFQPTAEFLNVEIQQTEFRQAEIQQTESQQAEFSPPQKKEDTPLELGYHIFTPWRRSGYAKEACREILNYGTGRLTGCICAVIEEGNTASIRLAESLGFRLTAQRYSESAGLLYLYEASCS
;
A
#
# COMPACT_ATOMS: atom_id res chain seq x y z
N MET A 1 6.42 -23.67 -20.29
CA MET A 1 5.58 -22.82 -21.18
C MET A 1 6.18 -21.41 -21.21
N THR A 2 6.11 -20.71 -22.35
CA THR A 2 6.54 -19.30 -22.48
C THR A 2 5.53 -18.52 -23.30
N GLU A 3 5.17 -17.34 -22.82
CA GLU A 3 4.30 -16.38 -23.48
C GLU A 3 4.95 -14.98 -23.45
N LYS A 4 4.66 -14.16 -24.47
CA LYS A 4 5.05 -12.75 -24.50
C LYS A 4 3.82 -11.89 -24.70
N ARG A 5 3.60 -10.94 -23.80
CA ARG A 5 2.53 -9.95 -23.89
C ARG A 5 3.11 -8.56 -24.07
N THR A 6 2.36 -7.68 -24.70
CA THR A 6 2.75 -6.27 -24.88
C THR A 6 1.78 -5.38 -24.14
N VAL A 7 2.31 -4.47 -23.34
CA VAL A 7 1.55 -3.41 -22.65
C VAL A 7 1.96 -2.08 -23.24
N PHE A 8 1.02 -1.14 -23.34
CA PHE A 8 1.28 0.20 -23.86
C PHE A 8 1.23 1.22 -22.72
N ILE A 9 2.37 1.82 -22.39
CA ILE A 9 2.44 2.90 -21.39
C ILE A 9 2.67 4.20 -22.15
N SER A 10 1.70 5.12 -22.06
CA SER A 10 1.74 6.39 -22.79
C SER A 10 2.02 6.21 -24.30
N GLY A 11 1.46 5.16 -24.91
CA GLY A 11 1.64 4.81 -26.32
C GLY A 11 2.95 4.10 -26.66
N THR A 12 3.87 3.92 -25.71
CA THR A 12 5.11 3.17 -25.92
C THR A 12 4.89 1.69 -25.59
N PRO A 13 5.22 0.75 -26.51
CA PRO A 13 5.05 -0.68 -26.26
C PRO A 13 6.18 -1.25 -25.40
N TYR A 14 5.81 -2.05 -24.41
CA TYR A 14 6.73 -2.80 -23.55
C TYR A 14 6.37 -4.28 -23.56
N THR A 15 7.37 -5.14 -23.76
CA THR A 15 7.17 -6.60 -23.76
C THR A 15 7.38 -7.17 -22.36
N VAL A 16 6.41 -7.96 -21.90
CA VAL A 16 6.49 -8.79 -20.69
C VAL A 16 6.64 -10.24 -21.10
N THR A 17 7.67 -10.91 -20.59
CA THR A 17 7.90 -12.34 -20.81
C THR A 17 7.38 -13.14 -19.62
N ILE A 18 6.41 -14.01 -19.85
CA ILE A 18 5.85 -14.93 -18.84
C ILE A 18 6.41 -16.32 -19.14
N SER A 19 7.12 -16.94 -18.19
CA SER A 19 7.75 -18.25 -18.47
C SER A 19 7.96 -19.11 -17.22
N SER A 20 7.87 -20.42 -17.40
CA SER A 20 8.25 -21.42 -16.40
C SER A 20 9.74 -21.82 -16.47
N GLU A 21 10.48 -21.30 -17.45
CA GLU A 21 11.90 -21.66 -17.67
C GLU A 21 12.85 -20.56 -17.20
N GLN A 22 13.77 -20.91 -16.29
CA GLN A 22 14.72 -19.97 -15.70
C GLN A 22 15.59 -19.29 -16.74
N GLU A 23 16.04 -20.02 -17.77
CA GLU A 23 16.92 -19.51 -18.82
C GLU A 23 16.21 -18.43 -19.65
N VAL A 24 14.92 -18.61 -19.91
CA VAL A 24 14.10 -17.64 -20.65
C VAL A 24 13.91 -16.37 -19.82
N LEU A 25 13.57 -16.52 -18.53
CA LEU A 25 13.43 -15.40 -17.60
C LEU A 25 14.75 -14.63 -17.47
N SER A 26 15.86 -15.33 -17.31
CA SER A 26 17.20 -14.75 -17.17
C SER A 26 17.63 -13.99 -18.43
N ALA A 27 17.38 -14.57 -19.62
CA ALA A 27 17.71 -13.92 -20.89
C ALA A 27 16.85 -12.66 -21.13
N ALA A 28 15.54 -12.73 -20.86
CA ALA A 28 14.65 -11.58 -20.99
C ALA A 28 15.01 -10.47 -19.98
N TYR A 29 15.33 -10.83 -18.74
CA TYR A 29 15.78 -9.89 -17.72
C TYR A 29 17.08 -9.20 -18.12
N ALA A 30 18.08 -9.95 -18.59
CA ALA A 30 19.36 -9.42 -19.06
C ALA A 30 19.21 -8.49 -20.28
N ALA A 31 18.20 -8.72 -21.11
CA ALA A 31 17.84 -7.83 -22.23
C ALA A 31 17.08 -6.57 -21.78
N GLY A 32 16.87 -6.37 -20.47
CA GLY A 32 16.14 -5.21 -19.92
C GLY A 32 14.61 -5.36 -19.94
N GLY A 33 14.09 -6.52 -20.33
CA GLY A 33 12.65 -6.79 -20.37
C GLY A 33 12.04 -6.98 -18.98
N ALA A 34 10.72 -6.81 -18.91
CA ALA A 34 9.90 -7.20 -17.77
C ALA A 34 9.60 -8.70 -17.83
N ILE A 35 9.59 -9.36 -16.68
CA ILE A 35 9.44 -10.82 -16.57
C ILE A 35 8.46 -11.20 -15.47
N ILE A 36 7.74 -12.31 -15.69
CA ILE A 36 6.87 -12.94 -14.70
C ILE A 36 7.14 -14.45 -14.75
N GLY A 37 7.37 -15.05 -13.59
CA GLY A 37 7.49 -16.50 -13.46
C GLY A 37 6.12 -17.18 -13.59
N LEU A 38 6.05 -18.24 -14.38
CA LEU A 38 4.87 -19.11 -14.43
C LEU A 38 5.15 -20.34 -13.56
N TRP A 39 4.53 -20.39 -12.39
CA TRP A 39 4.72 -21.47 -11.43
C TRP A 39 3.91 -22.69 -11.80
N ASP A 40 4.60 -23.81 -12.02
CA ASP A 40 3.94 -25.12 -12.16
C ASP A 40 4.01 -25.89 -10.84
N LYS A 41 2.86 -26.04 -10.17
CA LYS A 41 2.75 -26.79 -8.92
C LYS A 41 3.15 -28.26 -9.03
N ASN A 42 3.15 -28.83 -10.24
CA ASN A 42 3.52 -30.22 -10.47
C ASN A 42 5.03 -30.40 -10.73
N ARG A 43 5.79 -29.30 -10.90
CA ARG A 43 7.23 -29.33 -11.18
C ARG A 43 8.02 -29.06 -9.90
N SER A 44 8.61 -30.10 -9.33
CA SER A 44 9.54 -29.96 -8.20
C SER A 44 10.88 -29.37 -8.64
N GLY A 45 11.45 -28.48 -7.82
CA GLY A 45 12.81 -27.95 -8.04
C GLY A 45 12.91 -26.88 -9.14
N GLN A 46 11.78 -26.31 -9.57
CA GLN A 46 11.80 -25.18 -10.49
C GLN A 46 12.41 -23.94 -9.82
N SER A 47 13.23 -23.21 -10.58
CA SER A 47 13.72 -21.89 -10.21
C SER A 47 13.12 -20.88 -11.17
N LEU A 48 12.48 -19.85 -10.63
CA LEU A 48 11.91 -18.75 -11.40
C LEU A 48 12.71 -17.46 -11.25
N ALA A 49 13.87 -17.51 -10.59
CA ALA A 49 14.77 -16.37 -10.52
C ALA A 49 15.20 -15.93 -11.93
N PRO A 50 15.28 -14.62 -12.23
CA PRO A 50 15.18 -13.49 -11.31
C PRO A 50 13.79 -12.82 -11.27
N ALA A 51 12.70 -13.56 -11.53
CA ALA A 51 11.37 -12.98 -11.49
C ALA A 51 10.95 -12.57 -10.06
N ASP A 52 10.59 -11.30 -9.89
CA ASP A 52 10.02 -10.77 -8.64
C ASP A 52 8.53 -11.15 -8.49
N TYR A 53 7.87 -11.43 -9.61
CA TYR A 53 6.45 -11.76 -9.69
C TYR A 53 6.25 -13.15 -10.27
N VAL A 54 5.30 -13.88 -9.71
CA VAL A 54 4.97 -15.24 -10.10
C VAL A 54 3.46 -15.42 -10.15
N VAL A 55 2.96 -16.08 -11.20
CA VAL A 55 1.56 -16.46 -11.37
C VAL A 55 1.44 -17.96 -11.55
N GLU A 56 0.32 -18.55 -11.13
CA GLU A 56 0.01 -19.96 -11.40
C GLU A 56 -0.62 -20.15 -12.79
N CYS A 57 -1.38 -19.16 -13.25
CA CYS A 57 -2.02 -19.13 -14.56
C CYS A 57 -1.56 -17.89 -15.32
N ALA A 58 -1.22 -18.01 -16.61
CA ALA A 58 -0.79 -16.86 -17.39
C ALA A 58 -1.94 -15.84 -17.55
N GLU A 59 -3.18 -16.32 -17.58
CA GLU A 59 -4.42 -15.54 -17.67
C GLU A 59 -4.65 -14.64 -16.44
N ASP A 60 -4.07 -14.97 -15.28
CA ASP A 60 -4.17 -14.13 -14.06
C ASP A 60 -3.36 -12.83 -14.20
N ALA A 61 -2.40 -12.79 -15.13
CA ALA A 61 -1.62 -11.59 -15.43
C ALA A 61 -2.41 -10.67 -16.38
N ASP A 62 -3.39 -9.95 -15.82
CA ASP A 62 -4.16 -8.93 -16.53
C ASP A 62 -3.31 -7.71 -16.95
N GLU A 63 -3.91 -6.78 -17.69
CA GLU A 63 -3.20 -5.62 -18.22
C GLU A 63 -2.65 -4.70 -17.11
N GLU A 64 -3.40 -4.51 -16.01
CA GLU A 64 -2.97 -3.68 -14.86
C GLU A 64 -1.73 -4.31 -14.19
N PHE A 65 -1.76 -5.62 -13.96
CA PHE A 65 -0.66 -6.37 -13.39
C PHE A 65 0.58 -6.32 -14.28
N LEU A 66 0.43 -6.55 -15.59
CA LEU A 66 1.53 -6.49 -16.54
C LEU A 66 2.14 -5.08 -16.59
N GLU A 67 1.31 -4.02 -16.62
CA GLU A 67 1.78 -2.63 -16.57
C GLU A 67 2.60 -2.35 -15.32
N ARG A 68 2.13 -2.81 -14.16
CA ARG A 68 2.81 -2.65 -12.88
C ARG A 68 4.19 -3.33 -12.87
N VAL A 69 4.31 -4.53 -13.43
CA VAL A 69 5.59 -5.23 -13.57
C VAL A 69 6.54 -4.44 -14.48
N VAL A 70 6.05 -3.92 -15.61
CA VAL A 70 6.85 -3.06 -16.52
C VAL A 70 7.34 -1.81 -15.79
N ARG A 71 6.44 -1.09 -15.12
CA ARG A 71 6.75 0.14 -14.42
C ARG A 71 7.84 -0.07 -13.36
N ARG A 72 7.68 -1.08 -12.50
CA ARG A 72 8.67 -1.39 -11.45
C ARG A 72 10.00 -1.91 -12.02
N ARG A 73 9.97 -2.65 -13.14
CA ARG A 73 11.20 -3.08 -13.84
C ARG A 73 12.00 -1.90 -14.36
N LEU A 74 11.31 -0.87 -14.86
CA LEU A 74 11.91 0.29 -15.50
C LEU A 74 11.99 1.52 -14.59
N HIS A 75 11.76 1.35 -13.28
CA HIS A 75 11.74 2.42 -12.28
C HIS A 75 10.79 3.57 -12.63
N MET A 76 9.70 3.28 -13.32
CA MET A 76 8.59 4.20 -13.51
C MET A 76 7.63 4.05 -12.33
N PRO A 77 7.10 5.16 -11.80
CA PRO A 77 6.21 5.09 -10.66
C PRO A 77 4.85 4.50 -11.06
N TRP A 78 4.28 3.66 -10.20
CA TRP A 78 2.86 3.29 -10.29
C TRP A 78 1.97 4.49 -9.91
N ILE A 79 0.98 4.80 -10.73
CA ILE A 79 0.00 5.86 -10.45
C ILE A 79 -1.23 5.19 -9.84
N ILE A 80 -1.51 5.46 -8.57
CA ILE A 80 -2.66 4.86 -7.89
C ILE A 80 -3.96 5.61 -8.14
N ALA A 81 -3.86 6.92 -8.43
CA ALA A 81 -5.00 7.75 -8.77
C ALA A 81 -4.58 9.07 -9.44
N GLU A 82 -5.50 9.60 -10.22
CA GLU A 82 -5.46 10.97 -10.72
C GLU A 82 -6.76 11.68 -10.37
N THR A 83 -6.65 12.94 -9.98
CA THR A 83 -7.80 13.82 -9.75
C THR A 83 -7.77 14.99 -10.73
N GLU A 84 -8.64 15.97 -10.53
CA GLU A 84 -8.59 17.22 -11.29
C GLU A 84 -7.24 17.93 -11.13
N ARG A 85 -6.67 17.93 -9.91
CA ARG A 85 -5.47 18.73 -9.59
C ARG A 85 -4.25 17.91 -9.23
N LEU A 86 -4.41 16.63 -8.89
CA LEU A 86 -3.35 15.81 -8.31
C LEU A 86 -3.07 14.55 -9.12
N VAL A 87 -1.81 14.13 -9.09
CA VAL A 87 -1.38 12.77 -9.41
C VAL A 87 -0.86 12.15 -8.11
N ILE A 88 -1.38 10.99 -7.75
CA ILE A 88 -0.94 10.23 -6.58
C ILE A 88 -0.21 9.00 -7.09
N ARG A 89 1.08 8.93 -6.81
CA ARG A 89 1.96 7.93 -7.43
C ARG A 89 3.07 7.49 -6.49
N GLU A 90 3.65 6.33 -6.79
CA GLU A 90 4.90 5.91 -6.15
C GLU A 90 5.95 7.02 -6.29
N PHE A 91 6.81 7.13 -5.27
CA PHE A 91 7.94 8.03 -5.33
C PHE A 91 8.91 7.65 -6.45
N THR A 92 9.64 8.65 -6.93
CA THR A 92 10.87 8.51 -7.68
C THR A 92 12.03 8.98 -6.80
N ALA A 93 13.25 8.53 -7.11
CA ALA A 93 14.43 8.95 -6.35
C ALA A 93 14.67 10.48 -6.39
N GLU A 94 14.20 11.17 -7.45
CA GLU A 94 14.32 12.62 -7.59
C GLU A 94 13.38 13.39 -6.64
N ASP A 95 12.29 12.76 -6.19
CA ASP A 95 11.32 13.42 -5.32
C ASP A 95 11.90 13.81 -3.96
N ALA A 96 13.02 13.19 -3.56
CA ALA A 96 13.76 13.57 -2.36
C ALA A 96 14.17 15.05 -2.37
N ALA A 97 14.41 15.63 -3.56
CA ALA A 97 14.76 17.05 -3.71
C ALA A 97 13.58 18.01 -3.43
N HIS A 98 12.35 17.50 -3.40
CA HIS A 98 11.14 18.29 -3.14
C HIS A 98 10.69 18.23 -1.66
N MET A 99 11.35 17.42 -0.83
CA MET A 99 11.02 17.35 0.60
C MET A 99 11.44 18.64 1.30
N ILE A 100 10.57 19.19 2.15
CA ILE A 100 10.85 20.41 2.94
C ILE A 100 11.41 19.99 4.32
N PRO A 101 12.70 20.25 4.63
CA PRO A 101 13.30 19.84 5.90
C PRO A 101 12.60 20.39 7.14
N GLU A 102 12.06 21.60 7.06
CA GLU A 102 11.34 22.27 8.15
C GLU A 102 9.97 21.63 8.45
N ASP A 103 9.43 20.88 7.49
CA ASP A 103 8.19 20.12 7.62
C ASP A 103 8.46 18.64 8.02
N ALA A 104 9.73 18.22 8.19
CA ALA A 104 10.03 16.82 8.50
C ALA A 104 9.49 16.42 9.89
N GLY A 105 8.63 15.40 9.92
CA GLY A 105 8.18 14.75 11.16
C GLY A 105 9.12 13.61 11.60
N PRO A 106 8.87 13.01 12.78
CA PRO A 106 9.56 11.82 13.21
C PRO A 106 9.48 10.70 12.16
N GLY A 107 10.62 10.07 11.82
CA GLY A 107 10.68 9.00 10.82
C GLY A 107 10.73 9.45 9.37
N ASP A 108 10.61 10.77 9.09
CA ASP A 108 10.58 11.27 7.71
C ASP A 108 11.91 11.20 6.97
N GLU A 109 13.03 10.98 7.67
CA GLU A 109 14.38 10.95 7.10
C GLU A 109 14.52 10.02 5.88
N ILE A 110 13.70 8.97 5.80
CA ILE A 110 13.68 8.04 4.68
C ILE A 110 13.36 8.73 3.34
N PHE A 111 12.56 9.80 3.36
CA PHE A 111 12.13 10.51 2.15
C PHE A 111 13.10 11.62 1.72
N HIS A 112 13.96 12.12 2.61
CA HIS A 112 14.86 13.26 2.32
C HIS A 112 16.17 12.86 1.65
N SER A 113 16.54 11.57 1.67
CA SER A 113 17.73 11.08 0.97
C SER A 113 17.33 10.30 -0.26
N ARG A 114 17.94 10.63 -1.41
CA ARG A 114 17.80 9.87 -2.66
C ARG A 114 18.05 8.37 -2.44
N GLU A 115 19.09 8.04 -1.67
CA GLU A 115 19.47 6.66 -1.38
C GLU A 115 18.40 5.95 -0.53
N LYS A 116 17.99 6.56 0.58
CA LYS A 116 16.96 5.98 1.46
C LYS A 116 15.61 5.85 0.76
N LEU A 117 15.24 6.83 -0.06
CA LEU A 117 14.00 6.80 -0.84
C LEU A 117 14.04 5.74 -1.93
N THR A 118 15.19 5.55 -2.59
CA THR A 118 15.37 4.44 -3.54
C THR A 118 15.21 3.09 -2.85
N ALA A 119 15.82 2.91 -1.66
CA ALA A 119 15.66 1.69 -0.87
C ALA A 119 14.20 1.47 -0.44
N TYR A 120 13.47 2.53 -0.10
CA TYR A 120 12.04 2.47 0.17
C TYR A 120 11.25 2.00 -1.06
N ILE A 121 11.46 2.61 -2.23
CA ILE A 121 10.78 2.26 -3.48
C ILE A 121 10.99 0.77 -3.82
N ASP A 122 12.24 0.31 -3.73
CA ASP A 122 12.59 -1.07 -4.10
C ASP A 122 12.17 -2.12 -3.06
N SER A 123 11.91 -1.71 -1.81
CA SER A 123 11.49 -2.65 -0.75
C SER A 123 9.98 -2.61 -0.51
N GLN A 124 9.46 -1.43 -0.18
CA GLN A 124 8.09 -1.25 0.25
C GLN A 124 7.11 -1.58 -0.86
N TYR A 125 7.21 -0.92 -2.02
CA TYR A 125 6.23 -1.10 -3.08
C TYR A 125 6.36 -2.45 -3.77
N ARG A 126 7.59 -2.95 -3.97
CA ARG A 126 7.79 -4.26 -4.60
C ARG A 126 7.16 -5.39 -3.80
N PHE A 127 7.28 -5.33 -2.47
CA PHE A 127 6.82 -6.41 -1.59
C PHE A 127 5.38 -6.23 -1.11
N PHE A 128 5.00 -5.04 -0.65
CA PHE A 128 3.67 -4.79 -0.08
C PHE A 128 2.66 -4.29 -1.10
N GLU A 129 3.11 -3.76 -2.24
CA GLU A 129 2.26 -3.12 -3.26
C GLU A 129 1.51 -1.86 -2.80
N TYR A 130 1.77 -1.42 -1.58
CA TYR A 130 1.27 -0.19 -0.98
C TYR A 130 2.33 0.48 -0.11
N GLY A 131 2.12 1.75 0.22
CA GLY A 131 2.98 2.51 1.09
C GLY A 131 2.52 3.96 1.19
N ILE A 132 3.48 4.86 1.44
CA ILE A 132 3.31 6.30 1.33
C ILE A 132 3.63 6.69 -0.10
N TRP A 133 2.73 7.39 -0.77
CA TRP A 133 2.86 7.88 -2.14
C TRP A 133 3.19 9.37 -2.17
N ALA A 134 3.80 9.81 -3.27
CA ALA A 134 3.96 11.21 -3.59
C ALA A 134 2.61 11.82 -3.98
N VAL A 135 2.32 13.00 -3.46
CA VAL A 135 1.19 13.82 -3.89
C VAL A 135 1.74 14.92 -4.78
N VAL A 136 1.47 14.84 -6.08
CA VAL A 136 2.01 15.76 -7.09
C VAL A 136 0.90 16.67 -7.60
N GLU A 137 1.12 17.99 -7.58
CA GLU A 137 0.20 18.93 -8.21
C GLU A 137 0.42 18.99 -9.72
N LYS A 138 -0.64 18.86 -10.51
CA LYS A 138 -0.60 18.81 -11.97
C LYS A 138 -0.13 20.11 -12.63
N GLU A 139 -0.41 21.26 -12.03
CA GLU A 139 -0.06 22.56 -12.61
C GLU A 139 1.46 22.81 -12.57
N SER A 140 2.06 22.66 -11.38
CA SER A 140 3.50 22.87 -11.20
C SER A 140 4.36 21.62 -11.40
N MET A 141 3.74 20.44 -11.52
CA MET A 141 4.39 19.12 -11.52
C MET A 141 5.31 18.89 -10.31
N THR A 142 5.04 19.60 -9.20
CA THR A 142 5.83 19.54 -7.98
C THR A 142 5.22 18.56 -6.99
N VAL A 143 6.06 17.84 -6.24
CA VAL A 143 5.61 17.08 -5.07
C VAL A 143 5.23 18.06 -3.97
N ILE A 144 3.94 18.15 -3.67
CA ILE A 144 3.37 19.08 -2.69
C ILE A 144 3.12 18.42 -1.32
N GLY A 145 3.41 17.14 -1.23
CA GLY A 145 3.23 16.36 -0.01
C GLY A 145 3.35 14.87 -0.26
N LYS A 146 2.97 14.12 0.77
CA LYS A 146 3.00 12.66 0.79
C LYS A 146 1.80 12.14 1.56
N ALA A 147 1.25 11.02 1.14
CA ALA A 147 0.12 10.40 1.81
C ALA A 147 0.06 8.92 1.45
N GLY A 148 -0.43 8.09 2.36
CA GLY A 148 -0.63 6.69 2.04
C GLY A 148 -1.01 5.82 3.21
N LEU A 149 -0.80 4.53 3.00
CA LEU A 149 -1.19 3.47 3.91
C LEU A 149 0.04 2.73 4.43
N PHE A 150 0.06 2.40 5.71
CA PHE A 150 1.14 1.64 6.34
C PHE A 150 0.57 0.74 7.44
N GLN A 151 1.37 -0.22 7.90
CA GLN A 151 0.96 -1.04 9.02
C GLN A 151 0.94 -0.18 10.29
N PRO A 152 -0.15 -0.17 11.07
CA PRO A 152 -0.21 0.55 12.33
C PRO A 152 0.92 0.09 13.27
N THR A 153 1.41 0.99 14.13
CA THR A 153 2.41 0.62 15.13
C THR A 153 1.85 -0.40 16.13
N ALA A 154 2.74 -1.24 16.69
CA ALA A 154 2.37 -2.29 17.63
C ALA A 154 1.59 -1.79 18.86
N GLU A 155 1.79 -0.53 19.26
CA GLU A 155 1.04 0.14 20.33
C GLU A 155 -0.47 0.14 20.09
N PHE A 156 -0.91 0.08 18.81
CA PHE A 156 -2.30 -0.03 18.40
C PHE A 156 -2.71 -1.43 17.92
N LEU A 157 -1.75 -2.25 17.47
CA LEU A 157 -2.00 -3.65 17.11
C LEU A 157 -2.10 -4.59 18.32
N ASN A 158 -1.69 -4.15 19.52
CA ASN A 158 -1.94 -4.84 20.79
C ASN A 158 -3.43 -4.86 21.18
N VAL A 159 -4.33 -4.48 20.26
CA VAL A 159 -5.63 -5.15 20.13
C VAL A 159 -5.36 -6.57 19.61
N GLU A 160 -4.88 -7.47 20.48
CA GLU A 160 -5.33 -8.85 20.34
C GLU A 160 -6.86 -8.78 20.17
N ILE A 161 -7.44 -9.40 19.15
CA ILE A 161 -8.17 -10.68 19.27
C ILE A 161 -9.07 -10.82 20.54
N GLN A 162 -9.47 -9.71 21.15
CA GLN A 162 -10.34 -9.57 22.32
C GLN A 162 -11.75 -9.13 21.92
N GLN A 163 -12.10 -9.16 20.62
CA GLN A 163 -13.50 -9.20 20.22
C GLN A 163 -14.20 -10.55 20.49
N THR A 164 -13.51 -11.51 21.13
CA THR A 164 -14.08 -12.84 21.44
C THR A 164 -14.48 -13.07 22.90
N GLU A 165 -14.79 -12.05 23.71
CA GLU A 165 -15.34 -12.30 25.07
C GLU A 165 -16.60 -11.51 25.47
N PHE A 166 -17.22 -10.77 24.56
CA PHE A 166 -18.56 -10.19 24.81
C PHE A 166 -19.61 -10.65 23.79
N ARG A 167 -19.73 -11.98 23.60
CA ARG A 167 -20.98 -12.62 23.10
C ARG A 167 -21.07 -14.13 23.38
N GLN A 168 -20.51 -14.60 24.50
CA GLN A 168 -20.82 -15.93 25.05
C GLN A 168 -21.12 -15.85 26.54
N ALA A 169 -22.15 -15.08 26.86
CA ALA A 169 -22.86 -15.22 28.13
C ALA A 169 -24.34 -15.45 27.82
N GLU A 170 -24.68 -16.53 27.09
CA GLU A 170 -26.06 -17.04 27.07
C GLU A 170 -26.31 -18.45 26.51
N ILE A 171 -25.30 -19.27 26.16
CA ILE A 171 -25.56 -20.69 25.88
C ILE A 171 -24.51 -21.55 26.58
N GLN A 172 -24.68 -21.67 27.90
CA GLN A 172 -24.05 -22.74 28.64
C GLN A 172 -24.92 -24.00 28.48
N GLN A 173 -24.22 -25.14 28.36
CA GLN A 173 -24.72 -26.52 28.38
C GLN A 173 -25.13 -27.08 27.01
N THR A 174 -24.26 -27.90 26.41
CA THR A 174 -24.42 -29.38 26.33
C THR A 174 -23.31 -29.98 25.43
N GLU A 175 -22.48 -30.84 26.04
CA GLU A 175 -21.82 -32.04 25.47
C GLU A 175 -20.73 -31.96 24.37
N SER A 176 -19.51 -32.32 24.81
CA SER A 176 -18.77 -33.53 24.38
C SER A 176 -18.44 -33.78 22.89
N GLN A 177 -17.13 -33.85 22.62
CA GLN A 177 -16.47 -34.70 21.60
C GLN A 177 -16.70 -34.37 20.11
N GLN A 178 -15.73 -33.68 19.50
CA GLN A 178 -14.91 -34.13 18.37
C GLN A 178 -14.10 -32.93 17.84
N ALA A 179 -12.78 -33.09 17.75
CA ALA A 179 -11.91 -32.11 17.14
C ALA A 179 -12.07 -32.18 15.60
N GLU A 180 -13.12 -31.55 15.08
CA GLU A 180 -13.20 -31.20 13.66
C GLU A 180 -12.32 -29.97 13.42
N PHE A 181 -11.37 -30.15 12.51
CA PHE A 181 -10.53 -29.09 11.97
C PHE A 181 -11.44 -28.04 11.34
N SER A 182 -11.71 -26.97 12.08
CA SER A 182 -12.48 -25.85 11.57
C SER A 182 -11.73 -25.26 10.37
N PRO A 183 -12.41 -24.89 9.27
CA PRO A 183 -11.76 -24.18 8.18
C PRO A 183 -11.10 -22.91 8.73
N PRO A 184 -9.99 -22.43 8.13
CA PRO A 184 -9.37 -21.20 8.56
C PRO A 184 -10.44 -20.10 8.57
N GLN A 185 -10.73 -19.59 9.76
CA GLN A 185 -11.53 -18.39 9.93
C GLN A 185 -10.91 -17.33 9.03
N LYS A 186 -11.76 -16.60 8.27
CA LYS A 186 -11.32 -15.47 7.44
C LYS A 186 -10.35 -14.64 8.28
N LYS A 187 -9.10 -14.54 7.83
CA LYS A 187 -8.09 -13.67 8.43
C LYS A 187 -8.75 -12.31 8.54
N GLU A 188 -9.03 -11.85 9.76
CA GLU A 188 -9.50 -10.48 9.97
C GLU A 188 -8.51 -9.58 9.22
N ASP A 189 -9.03 -8.74 8.32
CA ASP A 189 -8.20 -7.90 7.47
C ASP A 189 -7.25 -7.11 8.36
N THR A 190 -5.94 -7.28 8.15
CA THR A 190 -4.95 -6.52 8.92
C THR A 190 -5.20 -5.04 8.65
N PRO A 191 -5.53 -4.24 9.67
CA PRO A 191 -5.87 -2.84 9.45
C PRO A 191 -4.65 -2.11 8.89
N LEU A 192 -4.89 -1.19 7.95
CA LEU A 192 -3.88 -0.25 7.50
C LEU A 192 -4.16 1.14 8.06
N GLU A 193 -3.12 1.85 8.45
CA GLU A 193 -3.19 3.22 8.93
C GLU A 193 -3.03 4.20 7.77
N LEU A 194 -3.96 5.15 7.65
CA LEU A 194 -3.87 6.30 6.77
C LEU A 194 -3.06 7.41 7.43
N GLY A 195 -1.95 7.80 6.79
CA GLY A 195 -1.19 8.99 7.16
C GLY A 195 -1.00 9.93 5.97
N TYR A 196 -0.82 11.21 6.28
CA TYR A 196 -0.57 12.23 5.27
C TYR A 196 0.22 13.41 5.82
N HIS A 197 0.89 14.09 4.90
CA HIS A 197 1.57 15.34 5.12
C HIS A 197 1.53 16.16 3.83
N ILE A 198 0.71 17.23 3.80
CA ILE A 198 0.79 18.26 2.75
C ILE A 198 1.76 19.36 3.22
N PHE A 199 2.75 19.68 2.41
CA PHE A 199 3.79 20.65 2.76
C PHE A 199 3.20 22.04 2.97
N THR A 200 3.82 22.80 3.87
CA THR A 200 3.31 24.07 4.40
C THR A 200 2.84 25.05 3.32
N PRO A 201 3.57 25.27 2.19
CA PRO A 201 3.12 26.20 1.15
C PRO A 201 1.80 25.83 0.45
N TRP A 202 1.39 24.56 0.49
CA TRP A 202 0.20 24.05 -0.21
C TRP A 202 -0.95 23.65 0.73
N ARG A 203 -0.79 23.86 2.04
CA ARG A 203 -1.86 23.58 3.02
C ARG A 203 -3.05 24.53 2.82
N ARG A 204 -4.21 24.13 3.35
CA ARG A 204 -5.48 24.88 3.31
C ARG A 204 -6.10 25.06 1.91
N SER A 205 -5.60 24.36 0.90
CA SER A 205 -6.14 24.33 -0.48
C SER A 205 -6.96 23.08 -0.81
N GLY A 206 -7.30 22.27 0.21
CA GLY A 206 -8.09 21.05 0.07
C GLY A 206 -7.33 19.81 -0.41
N TYR A 207 -6.03 19.92 -0.72
CA TYR A 207 -5.23 18.83 -1.28
C TYR A 207 -5.17 17.57 -0.39
N ALA A 208 -5.11 17.72 0.93
CA ALA A 208 -5.12 16.57 1.84
C ALA A 208 -6.40 15.73 1.68
N LYS A 209 -7.56 16.38 1.59
CA LYS A 209 -8.85 15.69 1.42
C LYS A 209 -8.95 15.01 0.06
N GLU A 210 -8.50 15.69 -0.97
CA GLU A 210 -8.46 15.17 -2.32
C GLU A 210 -7.56 13.93 -2.42
N ALA A 211 -6.34 14.00 -1.90
CA ALA A 211 -5.40 12.87 -1.91
C ALA A 211 -5.86 11.69 -1.05
N CYS A 212 -6.22 11.96 0.22
CA CYS A 212 -6.61 10.89 1.15
C CYS A 212 -7.87 10.16 0.69
N ARG A 213 -8.82 10.84 0.02
CA ARG A 213 -10.00 10.17 -0.52
C ARG A 213 -9.65 9.12 -1.57
N GLU A 214 -8.77 9.46 -2.51
CA GLU A 214 -8.36 8.49 -3.53
C GLU A 214 -7.50 7.36 -2.96
N ILE A 215 -6.68 7.65 -1.95
CA ILE A 215 -5.93 6.61 -1.21
C ILE A 215 -6.89 5.66 -0.48
N LEU A 216 -7.98 6.17 0.10
CA LEU A 216 -9.00 5.34 0.72
C LEU A 216 -9.70 4.46 -0.31
N ASN A 217 -10.11 5.03 -1.45
CA ASN A 217 -10.71 4.27 -2.55
C ASN A 217 -9.77 3.16 -3.04
N TYR A 218 -8.47 3.46 -3.18
CA TYR A 218 -7.46 2.48 -3.56
C TYR A 218 -7.32 1.39 -2.49
N GLY A 219 -7.23 1.78 -1.21
CA GLY A 219 -7.06 0.85 -0.10
C GLY A 219 -8.24 -0.10 0.09
N THR A 220 -9.47 0.43 0.14
CA THR A 220 -10.67 -0.40 0.34
C THR A 220 -11.02 -1.24 -0.88
N GLY A 221 -10.68 -0.76 -2.09
CA GLY A 221 -10.93 -1.51 -3.33
C GLY A 221 -9.93 -2.61 -3.61
N ARG A 222 -8.69 -2.54 -3.07
CA ARG A 222 -7.59 -3.44 -3.47
C ARG A 222 -6.80 -4.07 -2.33
N LEU A 223 -6.75 -3.47 -1.13
CA LEU A 223 -5.76 -3.85 -0.11
C LEU A 223 -6.37 -4.45 1.15
N THR A 224 -7.38 -3.80 1.72
CA THR A 224 -7.94 -4.18 3.04
C THR A 224 -9.36 -3.66 3.19
N GLY A 225 -10.22 -4.43 3.86
CA GLY A 225 -11.54 -3.94 4.29
C GLY A 225 -11.46 -2.95 5.45
N CYS A 226 -10.32 -2.84 6.15
CA CYS A 226 -10.19 -2.03 7.37
C CYS A 226 -9.07 -0.99 7.25
N ILE A 227 -9.44 0.29 7.32
CA ILE A 227 -8.48 1.41 7.35
C ILE A 227 -8.76 2.27 8.58
N CYS A 228 -7.71 2.58 9.34
CA CYS A 228 -7.75 3.43 10.51
C CYS A 228 -6.85 4.67 10.34
N ALA A 229 -6.94 5.61 11.27
CA ALA A 229 -6.03 6.74 11.41
C ALA A 229 -5.78 7.01 12.89
N VAL A 230 -4.51 7.13 13.26
CA VAL A 230 -4.09 7.51 14.62
C VAL A 230 -3.75 8.99 14.61
N ILE A 231 -4.41 9.75 15.48
CA ILE A 231 -4.33 11.21 15.47
C ILE A 231 -4.15 11.73 16.89
N GLU A 232 -3.12 12.55 17.12
CA GLU A 232 -2.96 13.28 18.39
C GLU A 232 -4.17 14.17 18.68
N GLU A 233 -4.63 14.20 19.94
CA GLU A 233 -5.80 15.00 20.37
C GLU A 233 -5.69 16.48 19.93
N GLY A 234 -4.48 17.06 20.00
CA GLY A 234 -4.23 18.45 19.62
C GLY A 234 -4.28 18.72 18.11
N ASN A 235 -4.25 17.68 17.27
CA ASN A 235 -4.19 17.80 15.83
C ASN A 235 -5.59 17.97 15.21
N THR A 236 -6.20 19.12 15.50
CA THR A 236 -7.56 19.47 15.03
C THR A 236 -7.71 19.48 13.51
N ALA A 237 -6.64 19.68 12.75
CA ALA A 237 -6.67 19.64 11.28
C ALA A 237 -6.88 18.21 10.78
N SER A 238 -6.13 17.24 11.31
CA SER A 238 -6.27 15.83 10.95
C SER A 238 -7.57 15.23 11.45
N ILE A 239 -8.03 15.59 12.65
CA ILE A 239 -9.34 15.16 13.17
C ILE A 239 -10.46 15.56 12.20
N ARG A 240 -10.52 16.84 11.83
CA ARG A 240 -11.54 17.34 10.89
C ARG A 240 -11.42 16.68 9.52
N LEU A 241 -10.21 16.39 9.06
CA LEU A 241 -10.00 15.70 7.80
C LEU A 241 -10.61 14.30 7.86
N ALA A 242 -10.24 13.50 8.87
CA ALA A 242 -10.70 12.13 9.06
C ALA A 242 -12.24 12.07 9.14
N GLU A 243 -12.86 12.90 9.98
CA GLU A 243 -14.32 13.01 10.08
C GLU A 243 -14.96 13.36 8.72
N SER A 244 -14.36 14.29 7.97
CA SER A 244 -14.88 14.68 6.66
C SER A 244 -14.73 13.63 5.56
N LEU A 245 -13.89 12.61 5.80
CA LEU A 245 -13.70 11.41 4.97
C LEU A 245 -14.58 10.24 5.47
N GLY A 246 -15.40 10.45 6.50
CA GLY A 246 -16.33 9.44 7.03
C GLY A 246 -15.75 8.54 8.11
N PHE A 247 -14.57 8.85 8.63
CA PHE A 247 -14.03 8.15 9.79
C PHE A 247 -14.81 8.49 11.06
N ARG A 248 -14.81 7.56 12.01
CA ARG A 248 -15.41 7.74 13.33
C ARG A 248 -14.39 7.44 14.41
N LEU A 249 -14.40 8.24 15.48
CA LEU A 249 -13.61 7.97 16.67
C LEU A 249 -14.12 6.68 17.34
N THR A 250 -13.25 5.69 17.50
CA THR A 250 -13.62 4.39 18.10
C THR A 250 -12.82 4.07 19.35
N ALA A 251 -11.62 4.64 19.51
CA ALA A 251 -10.83 4.50 20.74
C ALA A 251 -9.95 5.71 21.03
N GLN A 252 -9.43 5.76 22.26
CA GLN A 252 -8.42 6.70 22.71
C GLN A 252 -7.35 5.95 23.50
N ARG A 253 -6.07 6.34 23.36
CA ARG A 253 -4.93 5.71 24.03
C ARG A 253 -3.92 6.77 24.46
N TYR A 254 -3.27 6.52 25.58
CA TYR A 254 -2.15 7.35 26.01
C TYR A 254 -0.84 6.71 25.54
N SER A 255 -0.01 7.49 24.86
CA SER A 255 1.37 7.15 24.51
C SER A 255 2.31 7.99 25.37
N GLU A 256 3.36 7.37 25.90
CA GLU A 256 4.36 8.10 26.73
C GLU A 256 5.10 9.18 25.93
N SER A 257 5.24 8.99 24.61
CA SER A 257 5.97 9.91 23.73
C SER A 257 5.06 10.98 23.10
N ALA A 258 3.82 10.63 22.75
CA ALA A 258 2.91 11.50 21.98
C ALA A 258 1.68 11.99 22.78
N GLY A 259 1.52 11.57 24.04
CA GLY A 259 0.38 11.95 24.86
C GLY A 259 -0.92 11.23 24.44
N LEU A 260 -2.05 11.93 24.47
CA LEU A 260 -3.35 11.34 24.14
C LEU A 260 -3.55 11.23 22.62
N LEU A 261 -3.71 10.00 22.15
CA LEU A 261 -3.95 9.62 20.77
C LEU A 261 -5.38 9.11 20.57
N TYR A 262 -5.99 9.51 19.47
CA TYR A 262 -7.33 9.13 19.05
C TYR A 262 -7.25 8.15 17.87
N LEU A 263 -7.98 7.05 17.97
CA LEU A 263 -8.13 6.07 16.90
C LEU A 263 -9.43 6.34 16.15
N TYR A 264 -9.30 6.60 14.86
CA TYR A 264 -10.39 6.78 13.93
C TYR A 264 -10.45 5.58 12.98
N GLU A 265 -11.63 5.04 12.74
CA GLU A 265 -11.84 3.94 11.78
C GLU A 265 -12.75 4.38 10.63
N ALA A 266 -12.37 4.02 9.41
CA ALA A 266 -13.21 4.21 8.22
C ALA A 266 -14.42 3.27 8.30
N SER A 267 -15.60 3.78 7.95
CA SER A 267 -16.78 2.92 7.89
C SER A 267 -16.61 1.94 6.72
N CYS A 268 -16.49 0.64 7.00
CA CYS A 268 -16.57 -0.40 5.99
C CYS A 268 -17.98 -0.42 5.42
N SER A 269 -18.14 -0.11 4.13
CA SER A 269 -19.41 -0.22 3.41
C SER A 269 -19.58 -1.60 2.80
#